data_AF-A0A2J8AH83-F1
#
_entry.id   AF-A0A2J8AH83-F1
#
_cell.length_a   1.000
_cell.length_b   1.000
_cell.length_c   1.000
_cell.angle_alpha   90.00
_cell.angle_beta   90.00
_cell.angle_gamma   90.00
#
_symmetry.space_group_name_H-M   'P 1'
#
loop_
_entity.id
_entity.type
_entity.pdbx_description
1 polymer ?
#
loop_
_entity_poly.entity_id
_entity_poly.type
_entity_poly.pdbx_seq_one_letter_code
_entity_poly.pdbx_strand_id
1 'polypeptide(L)'
;MVGSWGGRQARGQQGRTATLGWGLRREWLGVGAGGRRASNRAGPRKVGDKRLPPELNPEIRTLLRTLTESGGKFHDHQLILTRRGDDVPLSWAQFGHEAFRNKQFIGGVCTQLVKLIRERFPAESVGTAGLFKVFRPDLLAAVADDSMSQFGVEEVTKLGAWFKVQLDEQALVEQWKRKAVPLLVVEARKAKRSKGKGQVGARAFYKSMLQILGPVAPEVCKLIEIMLVLQPASAEVERGFSAMNDIKSFDRTSLALSTLDALMRLSLCGPKITVPGRADDPPYAEFDSTVLPAVLAKWHEKVRVAARSSHNARPTRAGDN
;
A
#
# COMPACT_ATOMS: atom_id res chain seq x y z
N MET A 1 48.16 48.63 -11.59
CA MET A 1 48.23 49.23 -10.24
C MET A 1 47.99 48.13 -9.22
N VAL A 2 48.79 48.20 -8.16
CA VAL A 2 49.00 47.25 -7.07
C VAL A 2 47.77 47.13 -6.16
N GLY A 3 47.54 45.95 -5.57
CA GLY A 3 46.58 45.80 -4.48
C GLY A 3 46.31 44.35 -4.06
N SER A 4 47.29 43.73 -3.40
CA SER A 4 47.13 42.50 -2.59
C SER A 4 46.42 42.82 -1.26
N TRP A 5 45.84 41.80 -0.60
CA TRP A 5 45.84 41.50 0.85
C TRP A 5 44.53 40.83 1.34
N GLY A 6 44.62 39.52 1.60
CA GLY A 6 44.15 38.83 2.83
C GLY A 6 42.66 38.51 2.95
N GLY A 7 42.18 37.42 3.55
CA GLY A 7 42.76 36.29 4.27
C GLY A 7 41.65 35.60 5.07
N ARG A 8 41.54 34.26 4.96
CA ARG A 8 40.99 33.25 5.91
C ARG A 8 39.52 33.28 6.43
N GLN A 9 38.86 32.11 6.24
CA GLN A 9 37.97 31.30 7.13
C GLN A 9 36.82 31.98 7.90
N ALA A 10 35.60 31.44 8.03
CA ALA A 10 35.22 30.06 8.36
C ALA A 10 33.76 29.73 7.96
N ARG A 11 33.47 28.42 7.87
CA ARG A 11 32.15 27.83 7.63
C ARG A 11 31.21 28.04 8.82
N GLY A 12 29.96 28.40 8.53
CA GLY A 12 28.83 28.26 9.44
C GLY A 12 27.63 27.73 8.66
N GLN A 13 27.25 26.48 8.90
CA GLN A 13 25.99 25.91 8.42
C GLN A 13 24.82 26.62 9.12
N GLN A 14 23.96 27.28 8.37
CA GLN A 14 22.65 27.70 8.86
C GLN A 14 21.61 26.69 8.40
N GLY A 15 21.13 25.89 9.36
CA GLY A 15 19.93 25.09 9.21
C GLY A 15 18.72 26.01 9.01
N ARG A 16 17.97 25.77 7.94
CA ARG A 16 16.69 26.42 7.69
C ARG A 16 15.61 25.77 8.56
N THR A 17 15.09 26.50 9.54
CA THR A 17 13.81 26.20 10.18
C THR A 17 12.70 26.91 9.40
N ALA A 18 11.70 26.15 8.96
CA ALA A 18 10.51 26.68 8.30
C ALA A 18 9.34 26.67 9.28
N THR A 19 8.81 27.84 9.59
CA THR A 19 7.64 28.04 10.45
C THR A 19 6.45 28.42 9.57
N LEU A 20 5.40 27.61 9.56
CA LEU A 20 4.12 27.92 8.91
C LEU A 20 2.98 27.66 9.89
N GLY A 21 2.36 28.74 10.37
CA GLY A 21 1.16 28.72 11.18
C GLY A 21 -0.09 28.92 10.32
N TRP A 22 -1.15 28.16 10.62
CA TRP A 22 -2.49 28.41 10.09
C TRP A 22 -3.56 28.08 11.13
N GLY A 23 -4.46 29.04 11.32
CA GLY A 23 -5.54 29.06 12.32
C GLY A 23 -6.75 28.20 11.94
N LEU A 24 -7.46 27.74 12.98
CA LEU A 24 -8.73 27.03 12.86
C LEU A 24 -9.90 28.01 12.71
N ARG A 25 -10.75 27.77 11.71
CA ARG A 25 -12.18 28.12 11.75
C ARG A 25 -13.00 26.86 12.05
N ARG A 26 -13.90 26.96 13.03
CA ARG A 26 -15.05 26.07 13.25
C ARG A 26 -16.22 26.54 12.38
N GLU A 27 -16.96 25.62 11.79
CA GLU A 27 -18.37 25.33 12.11
C GLU A 27 -19.00 24.46 10.99
N TRP A 28 -19.71 23.43 11.43
CA TRP A 28 -20.62 22.60 10.63
C TRP A 28 -21.92 22.46 11.43
N LEU A 29 -23.02 22.91 10.84
CA LEU A 29 -24.41 22.49 11.07
C LEU A 29 -24.89 22.03 9.67
N GLY A 30 -25.63 20.98 9.40
CA GLY A 30 -26.34 19.98 10.19
C GLY A 30 -27.31 19.26 9.23
N VAL A 31 -27.69 18.04 9.60
CA VAL A 31 -28.95 17.32 9.24
C VAL A 31 -29.16 16.82 7.80
N GLY A 32 -29.45 15.52 7.71
CA GLY A 32 -30.07 14.88 6.54
C GLY A 32 -30.18 13.36 6.69
N ALA A 33 -31.32 12.89 7.19
CA ALA A 33 -31.61 11.50 7.53
C ALA A 33 -32.05 10.63 6.32
N GLY A 34 -31.94 9.30 6.46
CA GLY A 34 -32.87 8.36 5.82
C GLY A 34 -32.30 7.00 5.41
N GLY A 35 -32.90 5.91 5.91
CA GLY A 35 -32.99 4.63 5.17
C GLY A 35 -32.35 3.39 5.82
N ARG A 36 -33.19 2.46 6.30
CA ARG A 36 -32.90 1.27 7.13
C ARG A 36 -32.56 0.01 6.31
N ARG A 37 -31.81 -0.96 6.88
CA ARG A 37 -32.23 -2.39 7.01
C ARG A 37 -31.29 -3.23 7.92
N ALA A 38 -31.94 -3.96 8.84
CA ALA A 38 -31.63 -5.21 9.58
C ALA A 38 -30.18 -5.45 10.07
N SER A 39 -29.83 -5.21 11.34
CA SER A 39 -30.13 -5.95 12.60
C SER A 39 -29.31 -7.23 12.84
N ASN A 40 -28.06 -7.07 13.26
CA ASN A 40 -27.44 -8.00 14.21
C ASN A 40 -27.68 -7.44 15.62
N ARG A 41 -28.35 -8.22 16.48
CA ARG A 41 -28.65 -7.86 17.87
C ARG A 41 -27.36 -7.62 18.66
N ALA A 42 -26.93 -6.37 18.73
CA ALA A 42 -26.12 -5.88 19.84
C ALA A 42 -27.07 -5.69 21.03
N GLY A 43 -26.82 -6.39 22.13
CA GLY A 43 -27.50 -6.13 23.39
C GLY A 43 -27.32 -4.67 23.83
N PRO A 44 -28.13 -4.19 24.80
CA PRO A 44 -28.07 -2.81 25.26
C PRO A 44 -26.64 -2.44 25.64
N ARG A 45 -26.07 -1.44 24.94
CA ARG A 45 -24.74 -0.91 25.24
C ARG A 45 -24.77 -0.38 26.67
N LYS A 46 -24.05 -1.05 27.57
CA LYS A 46 -23.75 -0.50 28.90
C LYS A 46 -23.02 0.82 28.70
N VAL A 47 -23.69 1.91 29.02
CA VAL A 47 -23.09 3.24 29.19
C VAL A 47 -22.19 3.12 30.41
N GLY A 48 -20.92 2.80 30.19
CA GLY A 48 -20.00 2.52 31.30
C GLY A 48 -18.72 1.77 30.92
N ASP A 49 -18.61 1.17 29.74
CA ASP A 49 -17.35 0.55 29.29
C ASP A 49 -16.31 1.62 28.95
N LYS A 50 -15.63 2.12 29.98
CA LYS A 50 -14.31 2.73 29.88
C LYS A 50 -13.38 1.64 29.36
N ARG A 51 -13.35 1.46 28.03
CA ARG A 51 -12.35 0.60 27.37
C ARG A 51 -11.00 1.01 27.93
N LEU A 52 -10.38 0.09 28.67
CA LEU A 52 -9.05 0.32 29.19
C LEU A 52 -8.16 0.68 28.00
N PRO A 53 -7.28 1.69 28.15
CA PRO A 53 -6.37 2.03 27.08
C PRO A 53 -5.59 0.78 26.67
N PRO A 54 -5.32 0.58 25.37
CA PRO A 54 -4.58 -0.57 24.91
C PRO A 54 -3.25 -0.65 25.66
N GLU A 55 -2.98 -1.82 26.24
CA GLU A 55 -1.72 -2.05 26.91
C GLU A 55 -0.58 -2.08 25.89
N LEU A 56 0.52 -1.42 26.24
CA LEU A 56 1.73 -1.48 25.41
C LEU A 56 2.28 -2.91 25.43
N ASN A 57 2.60 -3.45 24.25
CA ASN A 57 3.35 -4.70 24.11
C ASN A 57 4.68 -4.58 24.89
N PRO A 58 5.13 -5.63 25.62
CA PRO A 58 6.45 -5.71 26.26
C PRO A 58 7.62 -5.16 25.44
N GLU A 59 7.66 -5.38 24.13
CA GLU A 59 8.72 -4.88 23.25
C GLU A 59 8.76 -3.35 23.21
N ILE A 60 7.58 -2.71 23.09
CA ILE A 60 7.45 -1.25 23.09
C ILE A 60 7.84 -0.69 24.46
N ARG A 61 7.45 -1.36 25.55
CA ARG A 61 7.86 -0.94 26.91
C ARG A 61 9.38 -0.99 27.07
N THR A 62 10.02 -2.02 26.52
CA THR A 62 11.47 -2.21 26.57
C THR A 62 12.19 -1.14 25.77
N LEU A 63 11.72 -0.84 24.55
CA LEU A 63 12.25 0.25 23.72
C LEU A 63 12.15 1.62 24.43
N LEU A 64 11.01 1.92 25.03
CA LEU A 64 10.82 3.20 25.73
C LEU A 64 11.74 3.33 26.95
N ARG A 65 11.95 2.24 27.68
CA ARG A 65 12.90 2.21 28.79
C ARG A 65 14.32 2.49 28.28
N THR A 66 14.76 1.82 27.21
CA THR A 66 16.09 2.06 26.62
C THR A 66 16.24 3.48 26.08
N LEU A 67 15.20 4.05 25.45
CA LEU A 67 15.21 5.44 25.01
C LEU A 67 15.30 6.42 26.19
N THR A 68 14.64 6.13 27.31
CA THR A 68 14.70 6.97 28.51
C THR A 68 16.09 6.92 29.13
N GLU A 69 16.66 5.72 29.29
CA GLU A 69 17.99 5.50 29.85
C GLU A 69 19.11 6.08 28.98
N SER A 70 18.95 6.02 27.66
CA SER A 70 19.92 6.55 26.70
C SER A 70 19.75 8.04 26.38
N GLY A 71 18.80 8.73 27.03
CA GLY A 71 18.49 10.13 26.74
C GLY A 71 17.97 10.37 25.32
N GLY A 72 17.35 9.37 24.69
CA GLY A 72 16.78 9.45 23.35
C GLY A 72 17.69 8.95 22.23
N LYS A 73 18.82 8.32 22.56
CA LYS A 73 19.75 7.78 21.56
C LYS A 73 19.24 6.43 21.04
N PHE A 74 18.99 6.34 19.75
CA PHE A 74 18.51 5.12 19.09
C PHE A 74 19.32 4.86 17.81
N HIS A 75 20.08 3.76 17.79
CA HIS A 75 20.97 3.39 16.67
C HIS A 75 21.81 4.59 16.17
N ASP A 76 22.55 5.22 17.08
CA ASP A 76 23.41 6.40 16.81
C ASP A 76 22.69 7.68 16.38
N HIS A 77 21.36 7.67 16.32
CA HIS A 77 20.56 8.87 16.09
C HIS A 77 20.00 9.42 17.40
N GLN A 78 20.03 10.74 17.55
CA GLN A 78 19.43 11.43 18.69
C GLN A 78 17.98 11.80 18.37
N LEU A 79 17.04 11.20 19.10
CA LEU A 79 15.64 11.58 19.04
C LEU A 79 15.38 12.74 20.02
N ILE A 80 14.78 13.81 19.53
CA ILE A 80 14.40 14.99 20.33
C ILE A 80 12.88 15.00 20.44
N LEU A 81 12.37 15.00 21.68
CA LEU A 81 10.95 15.19 21.93
C LEU A 81 10.65 16.69 21.95
N THR A 82 9.59 17.13 21.27
CA THR A 82 9.09 18.50 21.36
C THR A 82 7.58 18.48 21.59
N ARG A 83 7.06 19.50 22.29
CA ARG A 83 5.61 19.69 22.40
C ARG A 83 5.12 20.31 21.09
N ARG A 84 3.98 19.86 20.57
CA ARG A 84 3.42 20.45 19.35
C ARG A 84 3.12 21.94 19.58
N GLY A 85 3.82 22.81 18.86
CA GLY A 85 3.68 24.26 18.97
C GLY A 85 4.79 24.94 19.77
N ASP A 86 5.58 24.19 20.53
CA ASP A 86 6.74 24.68 21.26
C ASP A 86 7.99 23.93 20.80
N ASP A 87 8.98 24.62 20.25
CA ASP A 87 10.29 24.04 19.90
C ASP A 87 11.15 23.73 21.14
N VAL A 88 10.55 23.78 22.34
CA VAL A 88 11.21 23.46 23.60
C VAL A 88 11.38 21.94 23.70
N PRO A 89 12.63 21.44 23.80
CA PRO A 89 12.90 20.03 23.98
C PRO A 89 12.28 19.54 25.29
N LEU A 90 11.53 18.44 25.20
CA LEU A 90 11.02 17.72 26.37
C LEU A 90 12.01 16.63 26.77
N SER A 91 12.09 16.38 28.08
CA SER A 91 12.87 15.26 28.60
C SER A 91 12.16 13.94 28.31
N TRP A 92 12.91 12.89 27.97
CA TRP A 92 12.38 11.53 27.81
C TRP A 92 11.73 10.99 29.10
N ALA A 93 12.13 11.50 30.27
CA ALA A 93 11.45 11.18 31.54
C ALA A 93 10.02 11.73 31.61
N GLN A 94 9.70 12.79 30.84
CA GLN A 94 8.36 13.38 30.74
C GLN A 94 7.46 12.66 29.73
N PHE A 95 8.02 11.71 28.98
CA PHE A 95 7.32 10.91 27.97
C PHE A 95 6.46 9.78 28.58
N GLY A 96 5.80 10.07 29.71
CA GLY A 96 4.99 9.11 30.44
C GLY A 96 3.80 8.57 29.62
N HIS A 97 3.13 7.57 30.19
CA HIS A 97 1.98 6.86 29.62
C HIS A 97 0.82 7.78 29.14
N GLU A 98 0.74 9.01 29.67
CA GLU A 98 -0.26 10.01 29.31
C GLU A 98 -0.02 10.66 27.94
N ALA A 99 1.24 10.78 27.48
CA ALA A 99 1.56 11.31 26.16
C ALA A 99 1.02 10.43 25.03
N PHE A 100 0.97 9.10 25.24
CA PHE A 100 0.34 8.13 24.34
C PHE A 100 -1.18 8.12 24.40
N ARG A 101 -1.80 8.56 25.52
CA ARG A 101 -3.26 8.76 25.55
C ARG A 101 -3.69 9.90 24.63
N ASN A 102 -2.78 10.82 24.34
CA ASN A 102 -3.08 11.94 23.47
C ASN A 102 -3.03 11.50 22.00
N LYS A 103 -4.19 11.10 21.46
CA LYS A 103 -4.37 10.76 20.03
C LYS A 103 -3.77 11.81 19.08
N GLN A 104 -3.71 13.08 19.50
CA GLN A 104 -3.12 14.15 18.71
C GLN A 104 -1.60 14.03 18.60
N PHE A 105 -0.91 13.53 19.63
CA PHE A 105 0.52 13.30 19.62
C PHE A 105 0.88 12.13 18.69
N ILE A 106 0.22 10.97 18.85
CA ILE A 106 0.40 9.81 17.96
C ILE A 106 0.11 10.22 16.50
N GLY A 107 -0.98 10.95 16.28
CA GLY A 107 -1.30 11.48 14.95
C GLY A 107 -0.21 12.39 14.39
N GLY A 108 0.39 13.26 15.22
CA GLY A 108 1.51 14.12 14.84
C GLY A 108 2.77 13.34 14.46
N VAL A 109 3.17 12.35 15.29
CA VAL A 109 4.33 11.49 15.01
C VAL A 109 4.12 10.67 13.74
N CYS A 110 2.95 10.04 13.57
CA CYS A 110 2.63 9.30 12.35
C CYS A 110 2.63 10.21 11.11
N THR A 111 2.09 11.44 11.23
CA THR A 111 2.10 12.41 10.12
C THR A 111 3.52 12.79 9.72
N GLN A 112 4.37 13.06 10.71
CA GLN A 112 5.77 13.42 10.47
C GLN A 112 6.57 12.25 9.90
N LEU A 113 6.32 11.02 10.38
CA LEU A 113 6.94 9.81 9.83
C LEU A 113 6.53 9.59 8.38
N VAL A 114 5.24 9.71 8.05
CA VAL A 114 4.75 9.63 6.67
C VAL A 114 5.36 10.72 5.80
N LYS A 115 5.51 11.94 6.31
CA LYS A 115 6.18 13.02 5.60
C LYS A 115 7.65 12.68 5.30
N LEU A 116 8.42 12.23 6.30
CA LEU A 116 9.82 11.83 6.13
C LEU A 116 9.98 10.63 5.18
N ILE A 117 9.07 9.65 5.24
CA ILE A 117 9.03 8.53 4.30
C ILE A 117 8.77 9.05 2.87
N ARG A 118 7.83 9.98 2.68
CA ARG A 118 7.57 10.59 1.36
C ARG A 118 8.73 11.44 0.87
N GLU A 119 9.46 12.10 1.75
CA GLU A 119 10.65 12.88 1.37
C GLU A 119 11.83 11.97 1.00
N ARG A 120 12.01 10.87 1.75
CA ARG A 120 13.10 9.90 1.53
C ARG A 120 12.82 8.92 0.40
N PHE A 121 11.55 8.61 0.17
CA PHE A 121 11.03 7.79 -0.92
C PHE A 121 9.91 8.59 -1.61
N PRO A 122 10.27 9.59 -2.44
CA PRO A 122 9.29 10.35 -3.21
C PRO A 122 8.31 9.40 -3.88
N ALA A 123 7.01 9.65 -3.73
CA ALA A 123 6.01 8.90 -4.50
C ALA A 123 6.27 9.03 -6.03
N GLU A 124 6.98 10.09 -6.42
CA GLU A 124 7.45 10.34 -7.78
C GLU A 124 8.75 9.60 -8.15
N SER A 125 9.48 9.06 -7.17
CA SER A 125 10.60 8.12 -7.36
C SER A 125 10.14 6.67 -7.36
N VAL A 126 8.82 6.39 -7.35
CA VAL A 126 8.25 5.04 -7.35
C VAL A 126 8.31 4.45 -8.76
N GLY A 127 9.53 4.22 -9.23
CA GLY A 127 9.88 3.46 -10.43
C GLY A 127 9.01 3.70 -11.66
N THR A 128 8.93 2.68 -12.51
CA THR A 128 8.15 2.68 -13.75
C THR A 128 6.64 2.87 -13.50
N ALA A 129 6.14 2.46 -12.33
CA ALA A 129 4.72 2.55 -12.00
C ALA A 129 4.22 4.00 -11.88
N GLY A 130 5.05 4.91 -11.34
CA GLY A 130 4.71 6.33 -11.22
C GLY A 130 4.47 7.02 -12.57
N LEU A 131 5.07 6.51 -13.65
CA LEU A 131 4.91 7.05 -15.01
C LEU A 131 3.48 6.88 -15.55
N PHE A 132 2.74 5.87 -15.07
CA PHE A 132 1.34 5.67 -15.46
C PHE A 132 0.39 6.74 -14.93
N LYS A 133 0.86 7.70 -14.11
CA LYS A 133 0.05 8.84 -13.65
C LYS A 133 -0.54 9.64 -14.82
N VAL A 134 0.12 9.67 -15.98
CA VAL A 134 -0.36 10.38 -17.19
C VAL A 134 -1.70 9.86 -17.70
N PHE A 135 -2.05 8.62 -17.36
CA PHE A 135 -3.33 8.00 -17.69
C PHE A 135 -4.44 8.33 -16.67
N ARG A 136 -4.22 9.16 -15.65
CA ARG A 136 -5.30 9.50 -14.71
C ARG A 136 -6.36 10.36 -15.40
N PRO A 137 -7.65 9.97 -15.42
CA PRO A 137 -8.71 10.76 -16.06
C PRO A 137 -8.80 12.20 -15.52
N ASP A 138 -8.53 12.38 -14.23
CA ASP A 138 -8.54 13.71 -13.59
C ASP A 138 -7.44 14.64 -14.17
N LEU A 139 -6.25 14.10 -14.45
CA LEU A 139 -5.15 14.84 -15.05
C LEU A 139 -5.41 15.12 -16.53
N LEU A 140 -5.88 14.11 -17.27
CA LEU A 140 -6.30 14.25 -18.68
C LEU A 140 -7.37 15.34 -18.84
N ALA A 141 -8.36 15.38 -17.95
CA ALA A 141 -9.42 16.38 -18.00
C ALA A 141 -8.94 17.81 -17.70
N ALA A 142 -7.77 17.96 -17.08
CA ALA A 142 -7.17 19.24 -16.69
C ALA A 142 -6.14 19.77 -17.71
N VAL A 143 -5.79 18.99 -18.72
CA VAL A 143 -4.84 19.42 -19.78
C VAL A 143 -5.42 20.60 -20.54
N ALA A 144 -4.61 21.62 -20.81
CA ALA A 144 -4.98 22.76 -21.64
C ALA A 144 -4.91 22.41 -23.14
N ASP A 145 -5.71 23.09 -23.97
CA ASP A 145 -5.83 22.75 -25.40
C ASP A 145 -4.52 22.95 -26.18
N ASP A 146 -3.75 23.97 -25.84
CA ASP A 146 -2.44 24.28 -26.41
C ASP A 146 -1.35 23.26 -26.03
N SER A 147 -1.52 22.56 -24.92
CA SER A 147 -0.54 21.68 -24.31
C SER A 147 -0.79 20.19 -24.59
N MET A 148 -1.86 19.84 -25.31
CA MET A 148 -2.25 18.44 -25.53
C MET A 148 -1.18 17.61 -26.23
N SER A 149 -0.47 18.18 -27.21
CA SER A 149 0.53 17.44 -28.00
C SER A 149 1.79 17.07 -27.21
N GLN A 150 2.05 17.76 -26.09
CA GLN A 150 3.22 17.55 -25.24
C GLN A 150 2.90 16.83 -23.93
N PHE A 151 1.62 16.74 -23.56
CA PHE A 151 1.21 16.13 -22.30
C PHE A 151 1.64 14.66 -22.21
N GLY A 152 2.44 14.34 -21.19
CA GLY A 152 2.82 12.97 -20.86
C GLY A 152 3.78 12.30 -21.83
N VAL A 153 4.35 13.04 -22.80
CA VAL A 153 5.24 12.47 -23.83
C VAL A 153 6.49 11.84 -23.21
N GLU A 154 7.09 12.50 -22.23
CA GLU A 154 8.30 12.01 -21.57
C GLU A 154 8.01 10.70 -20.83
N GLU A 155 6.91 10.63 -20.08
CA GLU A 155 6.50 9.42 -19.36
C GLU A 155 6.17 8.27 -20.31
N VAL A 156 5.44 8.54 -21.40
CA VAL A 156 5.10 7.51 -22.39
C VAL A 156 6.34 7.01 -23.13
N THR A 157 7.31 7.87 -23.41
CA THR A 157 8.60 7.47 -23.99
C THR A 157 9.35 6.52 -23.05
N LYS A 158 9.46 6.89 -21.76
CA LYS A 158 10.08 6.03 -20.73
C LYS A 158 9.35 4.69 -20.57
N LEU A 159 8.01 4.69 -20.63
CA LEU A 159 7.21 3.47 -20.59
C LEU A 159 7.41 2.60 -21.83
N GLY A 160 7.48 3.20 -23.02
CA GLY A 160 7.79 2.51 -24.28
C GLY A 160 9.14 1.82 -24.24
N ALA A 161 10.18 2.55 -23.80
CA ALA A 161 11.52 1.99 -23.64
C ALA A 161 11.57 0.83 -22.62
N TRP A 162 10.79 0.93 -21.53
CA TRP A 162 10.70 -0.12 -20.52
C TRP A 162 10.01 -1.39 -21.05
N PHE A 163 8.94 -1.24 -21.81
CA PHE A 163 8.15 -2.35 -22.37
C PHE A 163 8.48 -2.62 -23.85
N LYS A 164 9.72 -2.34 -24.28
CA LYS A 164 10.17 -2.47 -25.68
C LYS A 164 10.03 -3.86 -26.30
N VAL A 165 9.87 -4.89 -25.48
CA VAL A 165 9.65 -6.28 -25.94
C VAL A 165 8.20 -6.47 -26.40
N GLN A 166 7.26 -5.73 -25.82
CA GLN A 166 5.82 -5.85 -26.08
C GLN A 166 5.27 -4.68 -26.91
N LEU A 167 5.95 -3.53 -26.90
CA LEU A 167 5.52 -2.29 -27.52
C LEU A 167 6.54 -1.78 -28.54
N ASP A 168 6.05 -1.21 -29.63
CA ASP A 168 6.85 -0.38 -30.52
C ASP A 168 6.94 1.05 -29.94
N GLU A 169 8.10 1.42 -29.42
CA GLU A 169 8.33 2.72 -28.76
C GLU A 169 8.06 3.91 -29.68
N GLN A 170 8.48 3.85 -30.94
CA GLN A 170 8.31 4.96 -31.88
C GLN A 170 6.84 5.12 -32.26
N ALA A 171 6.18 4.01 -32.60
CA ALA A 171 4.77 4.02 -32.92
C ALA A 171 3.92 4.46 -31.72
N LEU A 172 4.27 4.03 -30.50
CA LEU A 172 3.60 4.42 -29.26
C LEU A 172 3.63 5.94 -29.05
N VAL A 173 4.82 6.56 -29.15
CA VAL A 173 4.98 8.01 -28.92
C VAL A 173 4.23 8.82 -29.97
N GLU A 174 4.29 8.42 -31.25
CA GLU A 174 3.55 9.11 -32.32
C GLU A 174 2.04 8.95 -32.18
N GLN A 175 1.55 7.75 -31.87
CA GLN A 175 0.14 7.50 -31.62
C GLN A 175 -0.37 8.28 -30.40
N TRP A 176 0.44 8.38 -29.33
CA TRP A 176 0.11 9.15 -28.14
C TRP A 176 -0.14 10.62 -28.48
N LYS A 177 0.86 11.29 -29.07
CA LYS A 177 0.83 12.73 -29.39
C LYS A 177 -0.29 13.10 -30.34
N ARG A 178 -0.44 12.36 -31.44
CA ARG A 178 -1.32 12.77 -32.54
C ARG A 178 -2.74 12.26 -32.41
N LYS A 179 -2.94 11.12 -31.77
CA LYS A 179 -4.21 10.39 -31.82
C LYS A 179 -4.83 10.17 -30.45
N ALA A 180 -4.08 9.58 -29.51
CA ALA A 180 -4.66 9.12 -28.25
C ALA A 180 -4.94 10.26 -27.27
N VAL A 181 -4.00 11.19 -27.05
CA VAL A 181 -4.19 12.27 -26.07
C VAL A 181 -5.41 13.15 -26.39
N PRO A 182 -5.60 13.65 -27.62
CA PRO A 182 -6.77 14.47 -27.92
C PRO A 182 -8.09 13.75 -27.64
N LEU A 183 -8.20 12.48 -28.04
CA LEU A 183 -9.38 11.66 -27.78
C LEU A 183 -9.61 11.43 -26.27
N LEU A 184 -8.56 11.05 -25.56
CA LEU A 184 -8.61 10.78 -24.11
C LEU A 184 -8.97 12.03 -23.31
N VAL A 185 -8.44 13.21 -23.67
CA VAL A 185 -8.74 14.48 -23.02
C VAL A 185 -10.21 14.86 -23.23
N VAL A 186 -10.72 14.74 -24.46
CA VAL A 186 -12.14 15.01 -24.76
C VAL A 186 -13.06 14.11 -23.95
N GLU A 187 -12.80 12.80 -23.93
CA GLU A 187 -13.63 11.84 -23.19
C GLU A 187 -13.50 11.99 -21.68
N ALA A 188 -12.30 12.31 -21.16
CA ALA A 188 -12.10 12.59 -19.74
C ALA A 188 -12.87 13.84 -19.30
N ARG A 189 -12.88 14.91 -20.11
CA ARG A 189 -13.68 16.12 -19.86
C ARG A 189 -15.18 15.81 -19.87
N LYS A 190 -15.67 15.00 -20.83
CA LYS A 190 -17.06 14.54 -20.87
C LYS A 190 -17.43 13.75 -19.62
N ALA A 191 -16.61 12.79 -19.22
CA ALA A 191 -16.83 11.97 -18.02
C ALA A 191 -16.84 12.81 -16.73
N LYS A 192 -15.99 13.83 -16.63
CA LYS A 192 -15.97 14.77 -15.51
C LYS A 192 -17.25 15.62 -15.44
N ARG A 193 -17.78 16.05 -16.60
CA ARG A 193 -19.04 16.81 -16.66
C ARG A 193 -20.24 15.95 -16.25
N SER A 194 -20.30 14.69 -16.66
CA SER A 194 -21.45 13.81 -16.38
C SER A 194 -21.53 13.33 -14.93
N LYS A 195 -20.39 13.12 -14.26
CA LYS A 195 -20.35 12.67 -12.84
C LYS A 195 -20.31 13.81 -11.81
N GLY A 196 -20.26 15.06 -12.24
CA GLY A 196 -20.13 16.21 -11.34
C GLY A 196 -18.84 16.15 -10.51
N LYS A 197 -18.95 16.31 -9.18
CA LYS A 197 -17.78 16.27 -8.26
C LYS A 197 -17.25 14.85 -7.99
N GLY A 198 -17.89 13.80 -8.51
CA GLY A 198 -17.46 12.42 -8.31
C GLY A 198 -16.23 12.05 -9.14
N GLN A 199 -15.25 11.37 -8.53
CA GLN A 199 -14.05 10.91 -9.24
C GLN A 199 -14.40 9.85 -10.28
N VAL A 200 -13.85 9.98 -11.49
CA VAL A 200 -14.02 8.97 -12.55
C VAL A 200 -13.04 7.82 -12.27
N GLY A 201 -13.57 6.66 -11.90
CA GLY A 201 -12.74 5.46 -11.71
C GLY A 201 -12.01 5.07 -12.99
N ALA A 202 -10.67 5.01 -12.93
CA ALA A 202 -9.81 4.76 -14.10
C ALA A 202 -10.19 3.47 -14.86
N ARG A 203 -10.50 2.38 -14.13
CA ARG A 203 -10.86 1.10 -14.75
C ARG A 203 -12.13 1.18 -15.60
N ALA A 204 -13.17 1.87 -15.11
CA ALA A 204 -14.40 2.04 -15.86
C ALA A 204 -14.20 2.92 -17.09
N PHE A 205 -13.42 3.99 -16.94
CA PHE A 205 -13.06 4.90 -18.04
C PHE A 205 -12.29 4.17 -19.15
N TYR A 206 -11.24 3.43 -18.81
CA TYR A 206 -10.44 2.74 -19.82
C TYR A 206 -11.16 1.54 -20.44
N LYS A 207 -12.08 0.89 -19.73
CA LYS A 207 -12.91 -0.18 -20.31
C LYS A 207 -13.72 0.31 -21.52
N SER A 208 -14.27 1.53 -21.48
CA SER A 208 -14.95 2.11 -22.64
C SER A 208 -13.96 2.63 -23.68
N MET A 209 -12.85 3.23 -23.26
CA MET A 209 -11.87 3.81 -24.18
C MET A 209 -11.12 2.77 -25.03
N LEU A 210 -10.86 1.57 -24.52
CA LEU A 210 -10.12 0.53 -25.25
C LEU A 210 -10.80 0.15 -26.58
N GLN A 211 -12.14 0.13 -26.63
CA GLN A 211 -12.88 -0.15 -27.86
C GLN A 211 -12.69 0.95 -28.91
N ILE A 212 -12.57 2.20 -28.47
CA ILE A 212 -12.40 3.37 -29.34
C ILE A 212 -10.95 3.52 -29.79
N LEU A 213 -10.00 3.33 -28.87
CA LEU A 213 -8.58 3.49 -29.13
C LEU A 213 -7.99 2.33 -29.93
N GLY A 214 -8.55 1.12 -29.84
CA GLY A 214 -8.00 -0.08 -30.50
C GLY A 214 -7.67 0.11 -31.98
N PRO A 215 -8.61 0.59 -32.82
CA PRO A 215 -8.36 0.82 -34.24
C PRO A 215 -7.43 2.01 -34.55
N VAL A 216 -7.29 2.95 -33.62
CA VAL A 216 -6.67 4.26 -33.88
C VAL A 216 -5.24 4.34 -33.35
N ALA A 217 -5.03 3.81 -32.15
CA ALA A 217 -3.79 3.87 -31.37
C ALA A 217 -3.54 2.52 -30.67
N PRO A 218 -3.28 1.44 -31.43
CA PRO A 218 -3.15 0.09 -30.89
C PRO A 218 -2.01 -0.07 -29.87
N GLU A 219 -0.88 0.63 -30.02
CA GLU A 219 0.24 0.55 -29.07
C GLU A 219 -0.12 1.22 -27.74
N VAL A 220 -0.88 2.32 -27.79
CA VAL A 220 -1.40 2.98 -26.59
C VAL A 220 -2.42 2.08 -25.88
N CYS A 221 -3.25 1.34 -26.63
CA CYS A 221 -4.15 0.34 -26.04
C CYS A 221 -3.39 -0.74 -25.28
N LYS A 222 -2.36 -1.35 -25.88
CA LYS A 222 -1.52 -2.35 -25.20
C LYS A 222 -0.92 -1.79 -23.92
N LEU A 223 -0.42 -0.54 -23.95
CA LEU A 223 0.12 0.11 -22.75
C LEU A 223 -0.94 0.34 -21.66
N ILE A 224 -2.16 0.73 -22.04
CA ILE A 224 -3.30 0.87 -21.12
C ILE A 224 -3.69 -0.50 -20.54
N GLU A 225 -3.69 -1.57 -21.34
CA GLU A 225 -3.96 -2.93 -20.87
C GLU A 225 -2.92 -3.38 -19.84
N ILE A 226 -1.63 -3.13 -20.12
CA ILE A 226 -0.54 -3.35 -19.16
C ILE A 226 -0.83 -2.58 -17.87
N MET A 227 -1.17 -1.30 -17.95
CA MET A 227 -1.51 -0.49 -16.78
C MET A 227 -2.68 -1.07 -15.97
N LEU A 228 -3.72 -1.57 -16.64
CA LEU A 228 -4.91 -2.12 -15.97
C LEU A 228 -4.64 -3.45 -15.27
N VAL A 229 -3.62 -4.19 -15.71
CA VAL A 229 -3.19 -5.46 -15.10
C VAL A 229 -2.15 -5.23 -14.01
N LEU A 230 -1.28 -4.23 -14.16
CA LEU A 230 -0.36 -3.81 -13.12
C LEU A 230 -1.14 -3.25 -11.94
N GLN A 231 -1.25 -4.01 -10.85
CA GLN A 231 -1.91 -3.55 -9.64
C GLN A 231 -0.97 -2.55 -8.92
N PRO A 232 -1.29 -1.24 -8.91
CA PRO A 232 -0.40 -0.27 -8.28
C PRO A 232 -0.52 -0.28 -6.75
N ALA A 233 -1.46 -1.06 -6.19
CA ALA A 233 -1.77 -1.09 -4.77
C ALA A 233 -1.27 -2.38 -4.11
N SER A 234 -0.60 -2.24 -2.96
CA SER A 234 -0.24 -3.34 -2.05
C SER A 234 -1.44 -4.16 -1.60
N ALA A 235 -2.67 -3.68 -1.76
CA ALA A 235 -3.89 -4.31 -1.29
C ALA A 235 -4.08 -5.75 -1.82
N GLU A 236 -3.61 -6.07 -3.02
CA GLU A 236 -3.72 -7.43 -3.56
C GLU A 236 -2.59 -8.34 -3.00
N VAL A 237 -1.43 -7.76 -2.69
CA VAL A 237 -0.40 -8.42 -1.89
C VAL A 237 -0.90 -8.66 -0.46
N GLU A 238 -1.66 -7.72 0.12
CA GLU A 238 -2.32 -7.86 1.42
C GLU A 238 -3.40 -8.95 1.41
N ARG A 239 -4.15 -9.11 0.31
CA ARG A 239 -5.03 -10.27 0.11
C ARG A 239 -4.24 -11.56 0.04
N GLY A 240 -3.08 -11.57 -0.63
CA GLY A 240 -2.15 -12.67 -0.61
C GLY A 240 -1.68 -13.01 0.81
N PHE A 241 -1.33 -12.01 1.62
CA PHE A 241 -0.99 -12.22 3.03
C PHE A 241 -2.16 -12.71 3.87
N SER A 242 -3.38 -12.22 3.61
CA SER A 242 -4.59 -12.72 4.28
C SER A 242 -4.83 -14.19 3.93
N ALA A 243 -4.81 -14.55 2.65
CA ALA A 243 -4.94 -15.94 2.21
C ALA A 243 -3.83 -16.83 2.78
N MET A 244 -2.60 -16.33 2.84
CA MET A 244 -1.47 -17.01 3.48
C MET A 244 -1.72 -17.25 4.97
N ASN A 245 -2.24 -16.26 5.69
CA ASN A 245 -2.57 -16.37 7.11
C ASN A 245 -3.74 -17.33 7.37
N ASP A 246 -4.72 -17.41 6.47
CA ASP A 246 -5.81 -18.37 6.54
C ASP A 246 -5.32 -19.81 6.32
N ILE A 247 -4.34 -20.00 5.43
CA ILE A 247 -3.71 -21.30 5.15
C ILE A 247 -2.76 -21.71 6.28
N LYS A 248 -1.94 -20.77 6.76
CA LYS A 248 -1.00 -20.96 7.87
C LYS A 248 -1.69 -20.71 9.21
N SER A 249 -2.37 -21.73 9.72
CA SER A 249 -2.77 -21.73 11.13
C SER A 249 -1.57 -22.02 12.05
N PHE A 250 -1.74 -21.82 13.36
CA PHE A 250 -0.72 -22.15 14.38
C PHE A 250 -0.20 -23.60 14.24
N ASP A 251 -1.08 -24.54 13.86
CA ASP A 251 -0.75 -25.95 13.66
C ASP A 251 -0.18 -26.27 12.27
N ARG A 252 -0.23 -25.32 11.31
CA ARG A 252 0.19 -25.47 9.90
C ARG A 252 1.34 -24.52 9.53
N THR A 253 2.20 -24.22 10.49
CA THR A 253 3.29 -23.24 10.33
C THR A 253 4.40 -23.68 9.37
N SER A 254 4.54 -24.98 9.08
CA SER A 254 5.55 -25.52 8.18
C SER A 254 4.95 -26.19 6.93
N LEU A 255 4.52 -25.39 5.97
CA LEU A 255 4.28 -25.88 4.61
C LEU A 255 5.51 -25.64 3.76
N ALA A 256 5.83 -26.59 2.87
CA ALA A 256 6.80 -26.35 1.81
C ALA A 256 6.33 -25.14 0.98
N LEU A 257 7.27 -24.31 0.52
CA LEU A 257 6.95 -23.07 -0.20
C LEU A 257 6.12 -23.33 -1.46
N SER A 258 6.40 -24.43 -2.18
CA SER A 258 5.65 -24.85 -3.36
C SER A 258 4.19 -25.20 -3.04
N THR A 259 3.95 -25.91 -1.94
CA THR A 259 2.61 -26.25 -1.46
C THR A 259 1.85 -25.02 -1.00
N LEU A 260 2.53 -24.10 -0.29
CA LEU A 260 1.94 -22.84 0.13
C LEU A 260 1.52 -21.98 -1.07
N ASP A 261 2.40 -21.84 -2.07
CA ASP A 261 2.10 -21.09 -3.30
C ASP A 261 0.89 -21.69 -4.03
N ALA A 262 0.84 -23.01 -4.19
CA ALA A 262 -0.30 -23.70 -4.80
C ALA A 262 -1.61 -23.45 -4.05
N LEU A 263 -1.61 -23.55 -2.72
CA LEU A 263 -2.80 -23.28 -1.90
C LEU A 263 -3.22 -21.81 -1.94
N MET A 264 -2.27 -20.87 -1.94
CA MET A 264 -2.55 -19.45 -2.09
C MET A 264 -3.18 -19.14 -3.45
N ARG A 265 -2.68 -19.74 -4.54
CA ARG A 265 -3.28 -19.61 -5.88
C ARG A 265 -4.68 -20.21 -5.94
N LEU A 266 -4.91 -21.37 -5.34
CA LEU A 266 -6.23 -21.97 -5.24
C LEU A 266 -7.19 -21.10 -4.43
N SER A 267 -6.74 -20.50 -3.34
CA SER A 267 -7.54 -19.59 -2.52
C SER A 267 -7.91 -18.31 -3.26
N LEU A 268 -6.96 -17.69 -3.98
CA LEU A 268 -7.17 -16.41 -4.66
C LEU A 268 -7.85 -16.54 -6.03
N CYS A 269 -7.51 -17.57 -6.79
CA CYS A 269 -7.89 -17.72 -8.20
C CYS A 269 -8.68 -19.00 -8.48
N GLY A 270 -8.82 -19.89 -7.50
CA GLY A 270 -9.56 -21.13 -7.68
C GLY A 270 -11.02 -20.86 -8.02
N PRO A 271 -11.66 -21.73 -8.82
CA PRO A 271 -13.09 -21.63 -9.06
C PRO A 271 -13.82 -21.65 -7.72
N LYS A 272 -14.86 -20.82 -7.58
CA LYS A 272 -15.78 -20.96 -6.46
C LYS A 272 -16.38 -22.35 -6.58
N ILE A 273 -16.07 -23.21 -5.61
CA ILE A 273 -16.59 -24.57 -5.56
C ILE A 273 -18.07 -24.44 -5.24
N THR A 274 -18.91 -24.43 -6.27
CA THR A 274 -20.36 -24.45 -6.16
C THR A 274 -20.82 -25.90 -6.33
N VAL A 275 -21.30 -26.52 -5.26
CA VAL A 275 -21.88 -27.86 -5.34
C VAL A 275 -23.35 -27.72 -5.76
N PRO A 276 -23.80 -28.42 -6.82
CA PRO A 276 -25.19 -28.34 -7.26
C PRO A 276 -26.14 -28.87 -6.17
N GLY A 277 -27.08 -28.05 -5.71
CA GLY A 277 -28.24 -28.52 -4.94
C GLY A 277 -28.38 -28.03 -3.49
N ARG A 278 -27.45 -27.25 -2.93
CA ARG A 278 -27.64 -26.65 -1.58
C ARG A 278 -27.07 -25.24 -1.49
N ALA A 279 -27.89 -24.30 -1.04
CA ALA A 279 -27.48 -22.93 -0.74
C ALA A 279 -26.72 -22.81 0.60
N ASP A 280 -26.86 -23.81 1.49
CA ASP A 280 -26.43 -23.73 2.90
C ASP A 280 -25.53 -24.89 3.38
N ASP A 281 -25.11 -25.81 2.51
CA ASP A 281 -24.18 -26.86 2.90
C ASP A 281 -22.74 -26.57 2.45
N PRO A 282 -21.74 -26.80 3.33
CA PRO A 282 -20.37 -26.50 3.00
C PRO A 282 -19.92 -27.34 1.78
N PRO A 283 -19.07 -26.78 0.92
CA PRO A 283 -18.72 -27.30 -0.41
C PRO A 283 -18.01 -28.67 -0.41
N TYR A 284 -17.84 -29.29 0.75
CA TYR A 284 -17.13 -30.53 0.97
C TYR A 284 -17.98 -31.58 1.68
N ALA A 285 -19.31 -31.47 1.79
CA ALA A 285 -20.12 -32.41 2.58
C ALA A 285 -19.81 -33.91 2.33
N GLU A 286 -19.51 -34.30 1.08
CA GLU A 286 -19.05 -35.67 0.78
C GLU A 286 -17.62 -35.95 1.27
N PHE A 287 -16.66 -35.06 1.03
CA PHE A 287 -15.31 -35.16 1.58
C PHE A 287 -15.30 -35.12 3.12
N ASP A 288 -16.09 -34.25 3.73
CA ASP A 288 -16.27 -34.05 5.17
C ASP A 288 -16.96 -35.25 5.83
N SER A 289 -17.83 -35.97 5.10
CA SER A 289 -18.50 -37.18 5.62
C SER A 289 -17.73 -38.47 5.36
N THR A 290 -16.93 -38.54 4.29
CA THR A 290 -16.25 -39.79 3.88
C THR A 290 -14.75 -39.78 4.16
N VAL A 291 -14.06 -38.68 3.85
CA VAL A 291 -12.59 -38.60 3.90
C VAL A 291 -12.12 -37.97 5.21
N LEU A 292 -12.75 -36.87 5.64
CA LEU A 292 -12.34 -36.13 6.84
C LEU A 292 -12.41 -36.98 8.12
N PRO A 293 -13.42 -37.84 8.39
CA PRO A 293 -13.46 -38.64 9.60
C PRO A 293 -12.32 -39.66 9.65
N ALA A 294 -11.97 -40.28 8.50
CA ALA A 294 -10.86 -41.23 8.41
C ALA A 294 -9.50 -40.53 8.60
N VAL A 295 -9.32 -39.33 8.02
CA VAL A 295 -8.11 -38.52 8.20
C VAL A 295 -7.97 -38.04 9.65
N LEU A 296 -9.06 -37.58 10.28
CA LEU A 296 -9.08 -37.15 11.68
C LEU A 296 -8.84 -38.32 12.64
N ALA A 297 -9.46 -39.49 12.40
CA ALA A 297 -9.19 -40.70 13.18
C ALA A 297 -7.70 -41.04 13.14
N LYS A 298 -7.10 -41.08 11.95
CA LYS A 298 -5.66 -41.33 11.76
C LYS A 298 -4.76 -40.25 12.38
N TRP A 299 -5.20 -38.99 12.40
CA TRP A 299 -4.50 -37.89 13.08
C TRP A 299 -4.55 -38.06 14.61
N HIS A 300 -5.73 -38.42 15.15
CA HIS A 300 -5.96 -38.62 16.58
C HIS A 300 -5.30 -39.87 17.15
N GLU A 301 -5.05 -40.89 16.32
CA GLU A 301 -4.21 -42.03 16.67
C GLU A 301 -2.77 -41.62 17.04
N LYS A 302 -2.38 -40.35 16.82
CA LYS A 302 -1.03 -39.81 17.10
C LYS A 302 0.08 -40.65 16.49
N VAL A 303 -0.23 -41.44 15.45
CA VAL A 303 0.76 -42.11 14.61
C VAL A 303 1.39 -41.02 13.76
N ARG A 304 2.23 -40.20 14.39
CA ARG A 304 3.28 -39.50 13.67
C ARG A 304 4.12 -40.61 13.08
N VAL A 305 3.89 -40.94 11.81
CA VAL A 305 4.99 -41.40 10.98
C VAL A 305 5.95 -40.24 11.09
N ALA A 306 7.00 -40.38 11.89
CA ALA A 306 8.11 -39.47 11.83
C ALA A 306 8.52 -39.50 10.37
N ALA A 307 8.09 -38.48 9.61
CA ALA A 307 8.65 -38.24 8.30
C ALA A 307 10.14 -38.28 8.59
N ARG A 308 10.83 -39.25 7.97
CA ARG A 308 12.27 -39.32 7.99
C ARG A 308 12.75 -38.01 7.40
N SER A 309 12.82 -36.96 8.22
CA SER A 309 13.48 -35.73 7.91
C SER A 309 14.96 -36.09 7.92
N SER A 310 15.45 -36.56 6.78
CA SER A 310 16.86 -36.57 6.44
C SER A 310 17.79 -36.94 7.61
N HIS A 311 17.74 -38.20 8.04
CA HIS A 311 18.88 -38.83 8.71
C HIS A 311 19.88 -39.42 7.69
N ASN A 312 19.77 -39.06 6.41
CA ASN A 312 20.95 -39.13 5.55
C ASN A 312 21.97 -38.16 6.14
N ALA A 313 23.12 -38.71 6.54
CA ALA A 313 24.26 -37.92 6.97
C ALA A 313 24.45 -36.78 5.96
N ARG A 314 24.47 -35.53 6.44
CA ARG A 314 24.95 -34.42 5.61
C ARG A 314 26.32 -34.86 5.10
N PRO A 315 26.62 -34.74 3.79
CA PRO A 315 27.97 -34.91 3.32
C PRO A 315 28.86 -34.00 4.17
N THR A 316 29.75 -34.60 4.95
CA THR A 316 30.81 -33.86 5.63
C THR A 316 31.51 -33.06 4.55
N ARG A 317 31.61 -31.73 4.73
CA ARG A 317 32.49 -30.90 3.89
C ARG A 317 33.84 -31.60 3.88
N ALA A 318 34.25 -32.09 2.71
CA ALA A 318 35.64 -32.46 2.50
C ALA A 318 36.44 -31.21 2.87
N GLY A 319 37.34 -31.37 3.85
CA GLY A 319 38.30 -30.32 4.16
C GLY A 319 39.19 -30.17 2.94
N ASP A 320 39.21 -28.98 2.36
CA ASP A 320 40.24 -28.58 1.43
C ASP A 320 41.57 -28.53 2.22
N ASN A 321 42.45 -29.47 1.92
CA ASN A 321 43.89 -29.34 2.07
C ASN A 321 44.47 -29.00 0.70
#